data_AF-A0A011QJ27-F1
#
_entry.id   AF-A0A011QJ27-F1
#
_cell.length_a   1.000
_cell.length_b   1.000
_cell.length_c   1.000
_cell.angle_alpha   90.00
_cell.angle_beta   90.00
_cell.angle_gamma   90.00
#
_symmetry.space_group_name_H-M   'P 1'
#
loop_
_entity.id
_entity.type
_entity.pdbx_description
1 polymer ?
#
loop_
_entity_poly.entity_id
_entity_poly.type
_entity_poly.pdbx_seq_one_letter_code
_entity_poly.pdbx_strand_id
1 'polypeptide(L)'
;MARQAGQSAADRTADLTGRRILVTLYEKRGQGVSYEEFFQVVKSGRNRDNIRKHISAIREAFREFDEDFDRIENIPMPGFRWSDESPDDVRR
;
A
#
# COMPACT_ATOMS: atom_id res chain seq x y z
N MET A 1 14.31 -23.60 23.13
CA MET A 1 13.49 -22.37 23.21
C MET A 1 13.56 -21.65 21.87
N ALA A 2 12.84 -22.18 20.88
CA ALA A 2 12.99 -21.83 19.48
C ALA A 2 11.71 -21.19 18.95
N ARG A 3 11.90 -20.08 18.24
CA ARG A 3 10.93 -19.39 17.36
C ARG A 3 9.70 -18.83 18.09
N GLN A 4 9.77 -17.52 18.36
CA GLN A 4 8.61 -16.66 18.20
C GLN A 4 8.17 -16.77 16.74
N ALA A 5 7.39 -17.81 16.47
CA ALA A 5 6.74 -18.05 15.20
C ALA A 5 5.88 -16.83 14.90
N GLY A 6 5.98 -16.37 13.65
CA GLY A 6 5.30 -15.19 13.11
C GLY A 6 3.91 -15.01 13.70
N GLN A 7 3.82 -14.12 14.68
CA GLN A 7 2.56 -13.59 15.21
C GLN A 7 2.00 -12.64 14.14
N SER A 8 1.57 -13.29 13.06
CA SER A 8 0.63 -12.94 12.01
C SER A 8 0.83 -11.57 11.37
N ALA A 9 1.63 -11.55 10.31
CA ALA A 9 1.81 -10.39 9.43
C ALA A 9 0.47 -10.00 8.73
N ALA A 10 -0.47 -10.95 8.63
CA ALA A 10 -1.85 -10.80 8.18
C ALA A 10 -2.90 -10.45 9.26
N ASP A 11 -2.69 -10.65 10.58
CA ASP A 11 -3.69 -10.29 11.62
C ASP A 11 -4.01 -8.79 11.65
N ARG A 12 -3.06 -8.01 11.13
CA ARG A 12 -3.07 -6.56 11.05
C ARG A 12 -3.37 -6.07 9.65
N THR A 13 -4.15 -6.78 8.83
CA THR A 13 -4.76 -6.19 7.63
C THR A 13 -5.51 -4.91 8.03
N ALA A 14 -4.77 -3.80 7.97
CA ALA A 14 -5.18 -2.43 8.18
C ALA A 14 -5.88 -2.09 9.51
N ASP A 15 -5.15 -1.37 10.37
CA ASP A 15 -5.77 -0.23 11.08
C ASP A 15 -6.66 0.54 10.09
N LEU A 16 -7.82 1.07 10.51
CA LEU A 16 -8.81 1.70 9.61
C LEU A 16 -8.17 2.69 8.61
N THR A 17 -7.07 3.32 9.01
CA THR A 17 -6.20 4.15 8.17
C THR A 17 -5.63 3.41 6.96
N GLY A 18 -4.97 2.27 7.15
CA GLY A 18 -4.39 1.45 6.08
C GLY A 18 -5.44 0.98 5.07
N ARG A 19 -6.65 0.66 5.54
CA ARG A 19 -7.74 0.17 4.69
C ARG A 19 -8.26 1.30 3.81
N ARG A 20 -8.40 2.49 4.39
CA ARG A 20 -8.78 3.69 3.64
C ARG A 20 -7.75 4.05 2.58
N ILE A 21 -6.45 3.99 2.93
CA ILE A 21 -5.36 4.22 1.97
C ILE A 21 -5.43 3.21 0.82
N LEU A 22 -5.58 1.92 1.11
CA LEU A 22 -5.69 0.87 0.10
C LEU A 22 -6.90 1.10 -0.81
N VAL A 23 -8.09 1.35 -0.24
CA VAL A 23 -9.31 1.61 -0.99
C VAL A 23 -9.12 2.81 -1.92
N THR A 24 -8.58 3.93 -1.42
CA THR A 24 -8.32 5.12 -2.23
C THR A 24 -7.35 4.86 -3.37
N LEU A 25 -6.29 4.08 -3.14
CA LEU A 25 -5.35 3.69 -4.20
C LEU A 25 -6.00 2.83 -5.27
N TYR A 26 -6.79 1.85 -4.86
CA TYR A 26 -7.40 0.89 -5.77
C TYR A 26 -8.54 1.51 -6.58
N GLU A 27 -9.37 2.36 -5.96
CA GLU A 27 -10.41 3.13 -6.64
C GLU A 27 -9.83 4.07 -7.71
N LYS A 28 -8.60 4.56 -7.49
CA LYS A 28 -7.87 5.44 -8.41
C LYS A 28 -6.74 4.73 -9.15
N ARG A 29 -6.81 3.41 -9.33
CA ARG A 29 -5.81 2.66 -10.08
C ARG A 29 -5.61 3.23 -11.49
N GLY A 30 -4.37 3.16 -11.98
CA GLY A 30 -3.89 3.86 -13.18
C GLY A 30 -3.57 5.34 -12.96
N GLN A 31 -4.06 5.96 -11.88
CA GLN A 31 -3.86 7.38 -11.55
C GLN A 31 -2.93 7.55 -10.34
N GLY A 32 -2.17 8.64 -10.33
CA GLY A 32 -1.39 9.03 -9.16
C GLY A 32 -2.30 9.62 -8.08
N VAL A 33 -2.24 9.07 -6.87
CA VAL A 33 -2.90 9.58 -5.67
C VAL A 33 -1.91 10.40 -4.86
N SER A 34 -2.24 11.65 -4.61
CA SER A 34 -1.39 12.57 -3.87
C SER A 34 -1.45 12.38 -2.35
N TYR A 35 -0.44 12.85 -1.63
CA TYR A 35 -0.48 12.93 -0.16
C TYR A 35 -1.68 13.73 0.36
N GLU A 36 -2.06 14.82 -0.33
CA GLU A 36 -3.21 15.63 0.05
C GLU A 36 -4.52 14.83 -0.03
N GLU A 37 -4.69 14.01 -1.07
CA GLU A 37 -5.83 13.11 -1.20
C GLU A 37 -5.85 12.04 -0.11
N PHE A 38 -4.70 11.45 0.21
CA PHE A 38 -4.62 10.54 1.35
C PHE A 38 -4.99 11.23 2.67
N PHE A 39 -4.61 12.48 2.85
CA PHE A 39 -4.95 13.23 4.06
C PHE A 39 -6.46 13.48 4.21
N GLN A 40 -7.23 13.50 3.11
CA GLN A 40 -8.69 13.60 3.19
C GLN A 40 -9.34 12.36 3.81
N VAL A 41 -8.82 11.17 3.50
CA VAL A 41 -9.39 9.90 3.98
C VAL A 41 -8.85 9.47 5.34
N VAL A 42 -7.63 9.86 5.70
CA VAL A 42 -7.03 9.57 7.01
C VAL A 42 -7.63 10.47 8.09
N LYS A 43 -8.12 9.90 9.20
CA LYS A 43 -8.79 10.64 10.28
C LYS A 43 -7.83 11.11 11.39
N SER A 44 -6.78 10.34 11.68
CA SER A 44 -5.72 10.66 12.66
C SER A 44 -4.35 10.32 12.08
N GLY A 45 -3.30 11.02 12.51
CA GLY A 45 -1.94 10.78 11.98
C GLY A 45 -1.75 11.20 10.52
N ARG A 46 -2.30 12.36 10.12
CA ARG A 46 -2.15 12.95 8.77
C ARG A 46 -0.74 13.49 8.56
N ASN A 47 0.19 12.62 8.17
CA ASN A 47 1.53 13.01 7.78
C ASN A 47 2.11 12.02 6.75
N ARG A 48 3.12 12.45 6.00
CA ARG A 48 3.72 11.66 4.90
C ARG A 48 4.34 10.36 5.38
N ASP A 49 4.95 10.35 6.57
CA ASP A 49 5.61 9.18 7.12
C ASP A 49 4.62 8.08 7.51
N ASN A 50 3.45 8.46 8.02
CA ASN A 50 2.37 7.54 8.33
C ASN A 50 1.82 6.89 7.06
N ILE A 51 1.58 7.69 6.00
CA ILE A 51 1.17 7.15 4.70
C ILE A 51 2.21 6.17 4.18
N ARG A 52 3.50 6.54 4.18
CA ARG A 52 4.60 5.66 3.73
C ARG A 52 4.64 4.34 4.50
N LYS A 53 4.51 4.38 5.83
CA LYS A 53 4.48 3.17 6.67
C LYS A 53 3.31 2.26 6.32
N HIS A 54 2.12 2.81 6.12
CA HIS A 54 0.97 2.02 5.70
C HIS A 54 1.13 1.45 4.29
N ILE A 55 1.68 2.21 3.34
CA ILE A 55 1.97 1.70 2.00
C ILE A 55 2.97 0.54 2.03
N SER A 56 4.04 0.64 2.83
CA SER A 56 5.00 -0.45 3.01
C SER A 56 4.32 -1.69 3.58
N ALA A 57 3.53 -1.55 4.65
CA ALA A 57 2.79 -2.65 5.25
C ALA A 57 1.78 -3.28 4.27
N ILE A 58 1.11 -2.49 3.43
CA ILE A 58 0.22 -2.98 2.38
C ILE A 58 1.01 -3.83 1.37
N ARG A 59 2.16 -3.33 0.87
CA ARG A 59 3.01 -4.09 -0.06
C ARG A 59 3.48 -5.42 0.55
N GLU A 60 3.93 -5.40 1.80
CA GLU A 60 4.36 -6.61 2.52
C GLU A 60 3.22 -7.62 2.63
N ALA A 61 2.01 -7.18 2.99
CA ALA A 61 0.84 -8.05 3.07
C ALA A 61 0.46 -8.68 1.72
N PHE A 62 0.62 -7.96 0.60
CA PHE A 62 0.43 -8.56 -0.73
C PHE A 62 1.54 -9.56 -1.08
N ARG A 63 2.78 -9.29 -0.66
CA ARG A 63 3.92 -10.19 -0.89
C ARG A 63 3.86 -11.52 -0.17
N GLU A 64 2.99 -11.65 0.84
CA GLU A 64 2.68 -12.94 1.45
C GLU A 64 1.95 -13.90 0.49
N PHE A 65 1.26 -13.36 -0.53
CA PHE A 65 0.50 -14.12 -1.51
C PHE A 65 1.14 -14.09 -2.91
N ASP A 66 1.89 -13.04 -3.22
CA ASP A 66 2.55 -12.80 -4.49
C ASP A 66 3.93 -12.17 -4.24
N GLU A 67 4.98 -12.99 -4.14
CA GLU A 67 6.34 -12.55 -3.75
C GLU A 67 6.87 -11.42 -4.65
N ASP A 68 6.45 -11.41 -5.92
CA ASP A 68 6.85 -10.43 -6.94
C ASP A 68 5.93 -9.19 -6.98
N PHE A 69 5.04 -9.00 -5.99
CA PHE A 69 4.12 -7.87 -5.97
C PHE A 69 4.86 -6.51 -5.94
N ASP A 70 4.68 -5.75 -7.04
CA ASP A 70 5.20 -4.39 -7.23
C ASP A 70 4.17 -3.42 -7.83
N ARG A 71 2.87 -3.68 -7.68
CA ARG A 71 1.80 -2.88 -8.30
C ARG A 71 1.64 -1.48 -7.72
N ILE A 72 2.15 -1.22 -6.52
CA ILE A 72 2.08 0.10 -5.90
C ILE A 72 3.38 0.82 -6.18
N GLU A 73 3.36 1.83 -7.03
CA GLU A 73 4.54 2.60 -7.45
C GLU A 73 4.68 3.92 -6.69
N ASN A 74 5.92 4.39 -6.55
CA ASN A 74 6.20 5.73 -6.05
C ASN A 74 6.18 6.72 -7.22
N ILE A 75 5.38 7.77 -7.13
CA ILE A 75 5.39 8.86 -8.12
C ILE A 75 6.20 10.03 -7.55
N PRO A 76 7.32 10.43 -8.17
CA PRO A 76 8.11 11.56 -7.70
C PRO A 76 7.27 12.82 -7.59
N MET A 77 7.25 13.41 -6.39
CA MET A 77 6.52 14.62 -5.96
C MET A 77 5.08 14.44 -5.43
N PRO A 78 4.07 13.83 -6.08
CA PRO A 78 2.73 13.89 -5.51
C PRO A 78 2.37 12.72 -4.57
N GLY A 79 2.83 11.48 -4.79
CA GLY A 79 2.40 10.36 -3.94
C GLY A 79 2.61 8.96 -4.53
N PHE A 80 1.52 8.18 -4.63
CA PHE A 80 1.58 6.76 -4.99
C PHE A 80 0.56 6.43 -6.08
N ARG A 81 0.86 5.43 -6.90
CA ARG A 81 -0.06 4.91 -7.92
C ARG A 81 -0.24 3.41 -7.76
N TRP A 82 -1.46 2.93 -7.96
CA TRP A 82 -1.70 1.51 -8.23
C TRP A 82 -1.65 1.29 -9.75
N SER A 83 -0.75 0.44 -10.24
CA SER A 83 -0.60 0.13 -11.65
C SER A 83 -1.58 -0.96 -12.08
N ASP A 84 -2.29 -0.71 -13.17
CA ASP A 84 -3.21 -1.69 -13.78
C ASP A 84 -2.41 -2.76 -14.58
N GLU A 85 -1.22 -2.40 -15.04
CA GLU A 85 -0.36 -3.28 -15.84
C GLU A 85 0.35 -4.31 -14.98
N SER A 86 0.23 -5.59 -15.36
CA SER A 86 1.04 -6.65 -14.75
C SER A 86 2.48 -6.48 -15.16
N PRO A 87 3.47 -6.66 -14.27
CA PRO A 87 4.87 -6.73 -14.69
C PRO A 87 5.06 -7.75 -15.83
N ASP A 88 4.24 -8.80 -15.85
CA ASP A 88 4.16 -9.82 -16.90
C ASP A 88 3.50 -9.33 -18.21
N ASP A 89 2.60 -8.35 -18.15
CA ASP A 89 1.95 -7.75 -19.33
C ASP A 89 2.90 -6.79 -20.07
N VAL A 90 3.81 -6.10 -19.36
CA VAL A 90 4.80 -5.18 -19.97
C VAL A 90 5.82 -5.93 -20.85
N ARG A 91 6.00 -7.24 -20.63
CA ARG A 91 6.98 -8.10 -21.33
C ARG A 91 6.40 -8.83 -22.56
N ARG A 92 5.15 -8.57 -22.95
CA ARG A 92 4.51 -9.17 -24.14
C ARG A 92 4.55 -8.29 -25.37
#